data_AF-A0A969GXM0-F1
#
_entry.id   AF-A0A969GXM0-F1
#
_cell.length_a   1.000
_cell.length_b   1.000
_cell.length_c   1.000
_cell.angle_alpha   90.00
_cell.angle_beta   90.00
_cell.angle_gamma   90.00
#
_symmetry.space_group_name_H-M   'P 1'
#
loop_
_entity.id
_entity.type
_entity.pdbx_description
1 polymer ?
#
loop_
_entity_poly.entity_id
_entity_poly.type
_entity_poly.pdbx_seq_one_letter_code
_entity_poly.pdbx_strand_id
1 'polypeptide(L)'
;NLQHDRGKHKARLFAAMLGLGNKNTELLQTLIRDAIQIYDAIPTTADQYGQRYIVDFPVTHHQATATVRTTWIIRPNETFPRLTSCYIVR
;
A
#
# COMPACT_ATOMS: atom_id res chain seq x y z
N ASN A 1 9.38 -0.54 -9.05
CA ASN A 1 9.53 -0.69 -10.52
C ASN A 1 8.83 0.44 -11.26
N LEU A 2 9.61 1.42 -11.76
CA LEU A 2 9.15 2.55 -12.58
C LEU A 2 8.80 2.15 -14.03
N GLN A 3 9.02 0.89 -14.42
CA GLN A 3 8.93 0.40 -15.80
C GLN A 3 7.58 -0.25 -16.17
N HIS A 4 6.53 0.00 -15.40
CA HIS A 4 5.17 -0.44 -15.74
C HIS A 4 4.26 0.79 -15.79
N ASP A 5 3.46 0.94 -16.85
CA ASP A 5 2.53 2.07 -17.02
C ASP A 5 1.62 2.28 -15.80
N ARG A 6 1.23 1.20 -15.11
CA ARG A 6 0.47 1.28 -13.85
C ARG A 6 1.27 1.80 -12.65
N GLY A 7 2.57 1.48 -12.55
CA GLY A 7 3.43 1.94 -11.46
C GLY A 7 3.68 3.46 -11.53
N LYS A 8 3.86 3.97 -12.75
CA LYS A 8 4.03 5.41 -13.02
C LYS A 8 2.80 6.22 -12.60
N HIS A 9 1.60 5.70 -12.85
CA HIS A 9 0.36 6.37 -12.44
C HIS A 9 0.25 6.47 -10.91
N LYS A 10 0.54 5.38 -10.18
CA LYS A 10 0.51 5.38 -8.71
C LYS A 10 1.49 6.37 -8.11
N ALA A 11 2.76 6.36 -8.55
CA ALA A 11 3.79 7.29 -8.06
C ALA A 11 3.41 8.76 -8.30
N ARG A 12 2.79 9.07 -9.45
CA ARG A 12 2.27 10.41 -9.74
C ARG A 12 1.15 10.82 -8.80
N LEU A 13 0.24 9.91 -8.45
CA LEU A 13 -0.83 10.21 -7.48
C LEU A 13 -0.27 10.48 -6.08
N PHE A 14 0.71 9.71 -5.63
CA PHE A 14 1.39 9.98 -4.35
C PHE A 14 2.06 11.34 -4.34
N ALA A 15 2.76 11.71 -5.41
CA ALA A 15 3.38 13.03 -5.53
C ALA A 15 2.32 14.15 -5.59
N ALA A 16 1.22 13.95 -6.33
CA ALA A 16 0.19 14.98 -6.50
C ALA A 16 -0.67 15.19 -5.25
N MET A 17 -1.06 14.11 -4.56
CA MET A 17 -2.00 14.19 -3.43
C MET A 17 -1.29 14.33 -2.08
N LEU A 18 -0.07 13.80 -1.95
CA LEU A 18 0.66 13.77 -0.69
C LEU A 18 2.05 14.38 -0.79
N GLY A 19 2.51 14.84 -1.96
CA GLY A 19 3.90 15.28 -2.12
C GLY A 19 4.93 14.15 -1.94
N LEU A 20 4.50 12.89 -1.96
CA LEU A 20 5.38 11.73 -1.77
C LEU A 20 5.98 11.28 -3.10
N GLY A 21 7.26 11.66 -3.33
CA GLY A 21 8.04 11.26 -4.50
C GLY A 21 9.06 10.15 -4.22
N ASN A 22 9.93 9.86 -5.20
CA ASN A 22 10.96 8.80 -5.07
C ASN A 22 11.87 8.96 -3.85
N LYS A 23 12.16 10.20 -3.42
CA LYS A 23 12.96 10.50 -2.24
C LYS A 23 12.29 10.10 -0.92
N ASN A 24 10.97 9.89 -0.93
CA ASN A 24 10.17 9.62 0.25
C ASN A 24 9.80 8.12 0.37
N THR A 25 10.53 7.26 -0.34
CA THR A 25 10.26 5.81 -0.39
C THR A 25 10.39 5.17 1.00
N GLU A 26 11.39 5.58 1.78
CA GLU A 26 11.59 5.08 3.15
C GLU A 26 10.45 5.52 4.08
N LEU A 27 10.03 6.78 4.00
CA LEU A 27 8.88 7.28 4.75
C LEU A 27 7.61 6.48 4.44
N LEU A 28 7.32 6.23 3.16
CA LEU A 28 6.15 5.44 2.77
C LEU A 28 6.24 4.00 3.31
N GLN A 29 7.43 3.39 3.35
CA GLN A 29 7.60 2.06 3.94
C GLN A 29 7.33 2.05 5.44
N THR A 30 7.81 3.05 6.18
CA THR A 30 7.54 3.20 7.62
C THR A 30 6.04 3.37 7.87
N LEU A 31 5.39 4.29 7.14
CA LEU A 31 3.94 4.50 7.26
C LEU A 31 3.14 3.22 7.00
N ILE A 32 3.50 2.44 5.98
CA ILE A 32 2.84 1.15 5.69
C ILE A 32 3.04 0.17 6.84
N ARG A 33 4.27 0.07 7.38
CA ARG A 33 4.61 -0.86 8.46
C ARG A 33 3.86 -0.54 9.74
N ASP A 34 3.76 0.73 10.09
CA ASP A 34 3.03 1.17 11.27
C ASP A 34 1.53 0.97 11.06
N ALA A 35 1.01 1.31 9.88
CA ALA A 35 -0.40 1.18 9.58
C ALA A 35 -0.89 -0.28 9.65
N ILE A 36 -0.12 -1.25 9.16
CA ILE A 36 -0.55 -2.66 9.20
C ILE A 36 -0.59 -3.25 10.61
N GLN A 37 -0.02 -2.57 11.60
CA GLN A 37 -0.11 -2.94 13.02
C GLN A 37 -1.30 -2.29 13.73
N ILE A 38 -1.85 -1.21 13.16
CA ILE A 38 -2.86 -0.35 13.79
C ILE A 38 -4.24 -0.55 13.15
N TYR A 39 -4.29 -0.67 11.83
CA TYR A 39 -5.53 -0.73 11.06
C TYR A 39 -5.90 -2.17 10.70
N ASP A 40 -7.20 -2.43 10.60
CA ASP A 40 -7.72 -3.75 10.32
C ASP A 40 -7.29 -4.26 8.93
N ALA A 41 -6.85 -5.52 8.91
CA ALA A 41 -6.62 -6.26 7.69
C ALA A 41 -7.89 -6.99 7.27
N ILE A 42 -8.55 -6.47 6.23
CA ILE A 42 -9.80 -7.02 5.71
C ILE A 42 -9.47 -8.18 4.75
N PRO A 43 -9.86 -9.43 5.06
CA PRO A 43 -9.70 -10.53 4.13
C PRO A 43 -10.59 -10.33 2.90
N THR A 44 -10.04 -10.63 1.74
CA THR A 44 -10.77 -10.56 0.46
C THR A 44 -10.79 -11.94 -0.20
N THR A 45 -10.22 -12.09 -1.38
CA THR A 45 -10.22 -13.36 -2.12
C THR A 45 -9.18 -14.32 -1.56
N ALA A 46 -9.61 -15.56 -1.30
CA ALA A 46 -8.73 -16.72 -1.17
C ALA A 46 -8.77 -17.53 -2.47
N ASP A 47 -7.60 -17.92 -2.98
CA ASP A 47 -7.46 -18.85 -4.09
C ASP A 47 -6.24 -19.75 -3.88
N GLN A 48 -5.89 -20.55 -4.89
CA GLN A 48 -4.71 -21.43 -4.87
C GLN A 48 -3.38 -20.70 -4.61
N TYR A 49 -3.32 -19.38 -4.81
CA TYR A 49 -2.12 -18.57 -4.55
C TYR A 49 -2.06 -18.04 -3.13
N GLY A 50 -3.14 -18.17 -2.34
CA GLY A 50 -3.21 -17.80 -0.93
C GLY A 50 -4.38 -16.88 -0.59
N GLN A 51 -4.40 -16.40 0.65
CA GLN A 51 -5.39 -15.43 1.13
C GLN A 51 -4.90 -14.01 0.90
N ARG A 52 -5.75 -13.17 0.29
CA ARG A 52 -5.48 -11.75 0.11
C ARG A 52 -6.13 -10.89 1.17
N TYR A 53 -5.45 -9.81 1.53
CA TYR A 53 -5.90 -8.82 2.51
C TYR A 53 -5.78 -7.41 1.96
N ILE A 54 -6.68 -6.54 2.42
CA ILE A 54 -6.66 -5.10 2.18
C ILE A 54 -6.50 -4.40 3.52
N VAL A 55 -5.61 -3.40 3.56
CA VAL A 55 -5.51 -2.46 4.68
C VAL A 55 -5.62 -1.05 4.11
N ASP A 56 -6.61 -0.32 4.60
CA ASP A 56 -6.83 1.09 4.26
C ASP A 56 -6.51 1.96 5.47
N PHE A 57 -5.75 3.02 5.24
CA PHE A 57 -5.37 3.94 6.30
C PHE A 57 -5.14 5.35 5.76
N PRO A 58 -5.46 6.39 6.54
CA PRO A 58 -5.13 7.76 6.18
C PRO A 58 -3.63 8.01 6.29
N VAL A 59 -3.07 8.71 5.31
CA VAL A 59 -1.73 9.28 5.38
C VAL A 59 -1.85 10.79 5.29
N THR A 60 -1.22 11.50 6.24
CA THR A 60 -1.11 12.95 6.22
C THR A 60 0.33 13.36 5.98
N HIS A 61 0.58 14.20 4.97
CA HIS A 61 1.90 14.73 4.64
C HIS A 61 1.77 16.16 4.11
N HIS A 62 2.54 17.11 4.67
CA HIS A 62 2.55 18.53 4.30
C HIS A 62 1.14 19.14 4.09
N GLN A 63 0.25 18.96 5.08
CA GLN A 63 -1.14 19.46 5.12
C GLN A 63 -2.14 18.77 4.18
N ALA A 64 -1.73 17.77 3.41
CA ALA A 64 -2.64 16.95 2.62
C ALA A 64 -2.87 15.59 3.30
N THR A 65 -4.11 15.12 3.25
CA THR A 65 -4.50 13.78 3.73
C THR A 65 -5.13 12.99 2.60
N ALA A 66 -4.70 11.74 2.44
CA ALA A 66 -5.29 10.82 1.49
C ALA A 66 -5.35 9.40 2.07
N THR A 67 -6.38 8.65 1.69
CA THR A 67 -6.48 7.23 2.06
C THR A 67 -5.58 6.40 1.16
N VAL A 68 -4.65 5.68 1.78
CA VAL A 68 -3.77 4.73 1.11
C VAL A 68 -4.31 3.33 1.33
N ARG A 69 -4.44 2.57 0.23
CA ARG A 69 -4.78 1.16 0.24
C ARG A 69 -3.56 0.33 -0.06
N THR A 70 -3.26 -0.60 0.85
CA THR A 70 -2.27 -1.66 0.64
C THR A 70 -2.97 -3.00 0.46
N THR A 71 -2.42 -3.82 -0.42
CA THR A 71 -2.95 -5.15 -0.75
C THR A 71 -1.86 -6.18 -0.52
N TRP A 72 -2.20 -7.22 0.22
CA TRP A 72 -1.26 -8.23 0.70
C TRP A 72 -1.73 -9.62 0.31
N ILE A 73 -0.78 -10.56 0.22
CA ILE A 73 -1.07 -11.99 0.09
C ILE A 73 -0.26 -12.77 1.12
N ILE A 74 -0.91 -13.71 1.80
CA ILE A 74 -0.25 -14.77 2.56
C ILE A 74 -0.40 -16.02 1.70
N ARG A 75 0.72 -16.52 1.14
CA ARG A 75 0.71 -17.70 0.27
C ARG A 75 0.54 -18.99 1.07
N PRO A 76 0.14 -20.10 0.42
CA PRO A 76 0.18 -21.41 1.05
C PRO A 76 1.59 -21.68 1.61
N ASN A 77 1.65 -22.20 2.83
CA ASN A 77 2.89 -22.50 3.57
C ASN A 77 3.73 -21.28 3.98
N GLU A 78 3.25 -20.04 3.81
CA GLU A 78 3.87 -18.85 4.37
C GLU A 78 3.11 -18.39 5.63
N THR A 79 3.86 -17.92 6.63
CA THR A 79 3.30 -17.31 7.85
C THR A 79 3.42 -15.79 7.85
N PHE A 80 3.93 -15.20 6.76
CA PHE A 80 4.18 -13.77 6.64
C PHE A 80 3.50 -13.20 5.38
N PRO A 81 2.98 -11.96 5.45
CA PRO A 81 2.32 -11.32 4.33
C PRO A 81 3.33 -10.71 3.34
N ARG A 82 2.97 -10.70 2.06
CA ARG A 82 3.72 -10.04 0.98
C ARG A 82 2.91 -8.91 0.37
N LEU A 83 3.51 -7.72 0.29
CA LEU A 83 2.88 -6.57 -0.36
C LEU A 83 2.78 -6.83 -1.86
N THR A 84 1.58 -6.75 -2.41
CA THR A 84 1.32 -6.92 -3.85
C THR A 84 1.07 -5.60 -4.56
N SER A 85 0.43 -4.63 -3.88
CA SER A 85 0.20 -3.29 -4.43
C SER A 85 -0.10 -2.27 -3.32
N CYS A 86 0.28 -1.02 -3.55
CA CYS A 86 0.00 0.14 -2.71
C CYS A 86 -0.42 1.32 -3.60
N TYR A 87 -1.53 2.00 -3.30
CA TYR A 87 -2.05 3.12 -4.07
C TYR A 87 -3.03 3.99 -3.26
N ILE A 88 -3.28 5.21 -3.74
CA ILE A 88 -4.29 6.10 -3.15
C ILE A 88 -5.69 5.70 -3.62
N VAL A 89 -6.63 5.58 -2.70
CA VAL A 89 -8.06 5.38 -2.96
C VAL A 89 -8.70 6.76 -3.14
N ARG A 90 -9.54 6.90 -4.16
CA ARG A 90 -10.40 8.08 -4.37
C ARG A 90 -11.81 7.78 -3.92
#